data_AF-A0A9X0D829-F1
#
_entry.id   AF-A0A9X0D829-F1
#
_cell.length_a   1.000
_cell.length_b   1.000
_cell.length_c   1.000
_cell.angle_alpha   90.00
_cell.angle_beta   90.00
_cell.angle_gamma   90.00
#
_symmetry.space_group_name_H-M   'P 1'
#
loop_
_entity.id
_entity.type
_entity.pdbx_description
1 polymer ?
#
loop_
_entity_poly.entity_id
_entity_poly.type
_entity_poly.pdbx_seq_one_letter_code
_entity_poly.pdbx_strand_id
1 'polypeptide(L)'
;MARNHRTSCGRCCNAFYLMMKRNLLLVLLIIGAVIGFAIGAITNDPVNRITDPEKKATVIMLIAFPGELFMNMLKMIVLPLIVATLITAISIVSPDVTGRIGRRTVIYYLTTLVLAAILGLILVLTIRPGSSGNHDAHENVESVKYRNLDSLLDMLRGCFPSNLIGAAISQKKTRYVTVPASFKTYNVTSDTIHLEPGEKITAVHTNGTVNITTIRKEIHAGSDTVPAGMQSTGGMNIIGLIVFSILFGIVLGRLREKARPLIEFFTALNEAIMMMVGFMMWFSPIGVCSLVAARISGMDDILGSMGKVGLFMVTDLCGLLIHSLIVLPLVYFVVTRKNPYVFMKGLGDALMTAFSIASSAATLPTTIRCVEENNNVDPRISRFVLPLGATLNMDGLAIDRVVVALFVAQLNDISLSPGRIVVVCLLAIAVSIGTAGIPGVGSPVMIIIVLEAVNLPLRDVGIILAVIWLLDHFITTVNVLGDAMGSGIVEHLSRDDLKFKTGDDEAIVSKPPRKRDDVVRLSYFSNV
;
A
#
# COMPACT_ATOMS: atom_id res chain seq x y z
N MET A 1 -0.38 -63.47 8.92
CA MET A 1 0.90 -62.72 8.86
C MET A 1 1.13 -62.23 7.44
N ALA A 2 0.95 -60.94 7.17
CA ALA A 2 1.53 -60.27 6.01
C ALA A 2 1.58 -58.76 6.32
N ARG A 3 2.62 -58.34 7.06
CA ARG A 3 2.89 -56.93 7.36
C ARG A 3 3.34 -56.25 6.06
N ASN A 4 2.50 -55.37 5.55
CA ASN A 4 2.82 -54.54 4.39
C ASN A 4 3.76 -53.40 4.84
N HIS A 5 5.07 -53.65 4.78
CA HIS A 5 6.11 -52.63 4.96
C HIS A 5 6.12 -51.69 3.75
N ARG A 6 5.18 -50.75 3.67
CA ARG A 6 5.42 -49.52 2.89
C ARG A 6 6.40 -48.68 3.69
N THR A 7 7.61 -48.53 3.16
CA THR A 7 8.68 -47.72 3.74
C THR A 7 8.18 -46.32 4.06
N SER A 8 8.49 -45.81 5.26
CA SER A 8 8.09 -44.48 5.75
C SER A 8 8.39 -43.35 4.75
N CYS A 9 9.46 -43.51 3.97
CA CYS A 9 9.93 -42.57 2.94
C CYS A 9 8.90 -42.35 1.80
N GLY A 10 8.16 -43.39 1.37
CA GLY A 10 7.18 -43.27 0.28
C GLY A 10 5.92 -42.48 0.65
N ARG A 11 5.52 -42.47 1.94
CA ARG A 11 4.41 -41.64 2.43
C ARG A 11 4.82 -40.18 2.56
N CYS A 12 6.03 -39.88 3.03
CA CYS A 12 6.55 -38.53 3.08
C CYS A 12 6.73 -37.93 1.69
N CYS A 13 7.31 -38.65 0.73
CA CYS A 13 7.46 -38.15 -0.64
C CYS A 13 6.12 -37.91 -1.34
N ASN A 14 5.13 -38.78 -1.13
CA ASN A 14 3.81 -38.60 -1.76
C ASN A 14 3.01 -37.47 -1.07
N ALA A 15 3.11 -37.33 0.26
CA ALA A 15 2.53 -36.20 0.99
C ALA A 15 3.20 -34.87 0.60
N PHE A 16 4.52 -34.86 0.43
CA PHE A 16 5.29 -33.71 -0.06
C PHE A 16 4.91 -33.34 -1.51
N TYR A 17 4.78 -34.33 -2.39
CA TYR A 17 4.33 -34.13 -3.77
C TYR A 17 2.90 -33.56 -3.85
N LEU A 18 1.98 -34.09 -3.05
CA LEU A 18 0.60 -33.57 -2.95
C LEU A 18 0.57 -32.16 -2.36
N MET A 19 1.43 -31.85 -1.39
CA MET A 19 1.60 -30.51 -0.84
C MET A 19 2.16 -29.54 -1.88
N MET A 20 3.20 -29.93 -2.64
CA MET A 20 3.74 -29.11 -3.74
C MET A 20 2.70 -28.85 -4.81
N LYS A 21 1.89 -29.84 -5.18
CA LYS A 21 0.85 -29.67 -6.20
C LYS A 21 -0.25 -28.70 -5.76
N ARG A 22 -0.54 -28.64 -4.46
CA ARG A 22 -1.53 -27.70 -3.88
C ARG A 22 -1.00 -26.27 -3.78
N ASN A 23 0.31 -26.10 -3.61
CA ASN A 23 0.99 -24.80 -3.49
C ASN A 23 1.91 -24.51 -4.69
N LEU A 24 1.57 -25.03 -5.87
CA LEU A 24 2.45 -25.04 -7.03
C LEU A 24 2.92 -23.63 -7.41
N LEU A 25 2.03 -22.64 -7.37
CA LEU A 25 2.35 -21.26 -7.73
C LEU A 25 3.40 -20.66 -6.78
N LEU A 26 3.26 -20.86 -5.47
CA LEU A 26 4.22 -20.39 -4.47
C LEU A 26 5.59 -21.05 -4.67
N VAL A 27 5.60 -22.36 -4.91
CA VAL A 27 6.84 -23.10 -5.18
C VAL A 27 7.52 -22.58 -6.46
N LEU A 28 6.76 -22.33 -7.52
CA LEU A 28 7.28 -21.75 -8.77
C LEU A 28 7.83 -20.34 -8.58
N LEU A 29 7.21 -19.51 -7.74
CA LEU A 29 7.71 -18.17 -7.41
C LEU A 29 9.05 -18.23 -6.66
N ILE A 30 9.17 -19.09 -5.65
CA ILE A 30 10.43 -19.28 -4.91
C ILE A 30 11.52 -19.78 -5.85
N ILE A 31 11.22 -20.80 -6.66
CA ILE A 31 12.15 -21.33 -7.66
C ILE A 31 12.53 -20.24 -8.68
N GLY A 32 11.57 -19.47 -9.17
CA GLY A 32 11.80 -18.37 -10.10
C GLY A 32 12.71 -17.29 -9.52
N ALA A 33 12.51 -16.89 -8.25
CA ALA A 33 13.37 -15.93 -7.57
C ALA A 33 14.79 -16.47 -7.37
N VAL A 34 14.95 -17.73 -6.95
CA VAL A 34 16.26 -18.37 -6.77
C VAL A 34 17.01 -18.53 -8.09
N ILE A 35 16.32 -18.98 -9.15
CA ILE A 35 16.89 -19.07 -10.50
C ILE A 35 17.27 -17.68 -11.01
N GLY A 36 16.38 -16.70 -10.84
CA GLY A 36 16.65 -15.31 -11.23
C GLY A 36 17.89 -14.76 -10.51
N PHE A 37 18.04 -15.03 -9.22
CA PHE A 37 19.23 -14.66 -8.45
C PHE A 37 20.50 -15.32 -9.02
N ALA A 38 20.45 -16.63 -9.28
CA ALA A 38 21.58 -17.36 -9.84
C ALA A 38 21.97 -16.83 -11.23
N ILE A 39 21.01 -16.63 -12.14
CA ILE A 39 21.26 -16.05 -13.47
C ILE A 39 21.85 -14.64 -13.33
N GLY A 40 21.28 -13.81 -12.47
CA GLY A 40 21.77 -12.45 -12.21
C GLY A 40 23.20 -12.44 -11.70
N ALA A 41 23.53 -13.30 -10.73
CA ALA A 41 24.88 -13.40 -10.18
C ALA A 41 25.91 -13.91 -11.21
N ILE A 42 25.53 -14.90 -12.04
CA ILE A 42 26.40 -15.42 -13.11
C ILE A 42 26.64 -14.37 -14.20
N THR A 43 25.61 -13.58 -14.54
CA THR A 43 25.70 -12.56 -15.61
C THR A 43 26.25 -11.23 -15.14
N ASN A 44 26.35 -10.99 -13.83
CA ASN A 44 26.84 -9.74 -13.25
C ASN A 44 28.25 -9.38 -13.74
N ASP A 45 29.22 -10.29 -13.57
CA ASP A 45 30.61 -10.08 -13.97
C ASP A 45 30.74 -9.76 -15.49
N PRO A 46 30.16 -10.55 -16.41
CA PRO A 46 30.15 -10.23 -17.84
C PRO A 46 29.49 -8.89 -18.16
N VAL A 47 28.35 -8.56 -17.55
CA VAL A 47 27.57 -7.34 -17.84
C VAL A 47 28.29 -6.09 -17.35
N ASN A 48 28.90 -6.15 -16.18
CA ASN A 48 29.63 -5.01 -15.61
C ASN A 48 30.98 -4.76 -16.30
N ARG A 49 31.55 -5.74 -17.01
CA ARG A 49 32.75 -5.55 -17.85
C ARG A 49 32.47 -4.83 -19.17
N ILE A 50 31.20 -4.70 -19.58
CA ILE A 50 30.84 -3.98 -20.80
C ILE A 50 31.05 -2.49 -20.58
N THR A 51 32.06 -1.90 -21.24
CA THR A 51 32.39 -0.48 -21.17
C THR A 51 31.46 0.40 -22.01
N ASP A 52 30.87 -0.16 -23.05
CA ASP A 52 29.93 0.53 -23.95
C ASP A 52 28.54 0.65 -23.26
N PRO A 53 28.09 1.88 -22.92
CA PRO A 53 26.87 2.09 -22.14
C PRO A 53 25.63 1.61 -22.88
N GLU A 54 25.61 1.72 -24.22
CA GLU A 54 24.47 1.28 -25.02
C GLU A 54 24.32 -0.24 -24.96
N LYS A 55 25.41 -0.98 -25.19
CA LYS A 55 25.40 -2.45 -25.13
C LYS A 55 25.09 -2.96 -23.73
N LYS A 56 25.63 -2.33 -22.68
CA LYS A 56 25.31 -2.69 -21.29
C LYS A 56 23.80 -2.53 -21.04
N ALA A 57 23.23 -1.40 -21.44
CA ALA A 57 21.79 -1.15 -21.31
C ALA A 57 20.94 -2.13 -22.13
N THR A 58 21.33 -2.47 -23.36
CA THR A 58 20.62 -3.44 -24.21
C THR A 58 20.60 -4.84 -23.60
N VAL A 59 21.74 -5.32 -23.09
CA VAL A 59 21.80 -6.65 -22.46
C VAL A 59 20.91 -6.71 -21.22
N ILE A 60 20.96 -5.68 -20.38
CA ILE A 60 20.09 -5.58 -19.20
C ILE A 60 18.61 -5.52 -19.60
N MET A 61 18.28 -4.74 -20.64
CA MET A 61 16.92 -4.65 -21.17
C MET A 61 16.41 -6.02 -21.64
N LEU A 62 17.22 -6.77 -22.39
CA LEU A 62 16.85 -8.11 -22.88
C LEU A 62 16.61 -9.10 -21.75
N ILE A 63 17.45 -9.06 -20.70
CA ILE A 63 17.25 -9.89 -19.50
C ILE A 63 15.98 -9.46 -18.75
N ALA A 64 15.67 -8.15 -18.71
CA ALA A 64 14.52 -7.58 -17.99
C ALA A 64 13.19 -7.72 -18.74
N PHE A 65 13.19 -7.94 -20.05
CA PHE A 65 12.00 -7.79 -20.90
C PHE A 65 10.80 -8.65 -20.47
N PRO A 66 10.93 -9.96 -20.16
CA PRO A 66 9.82 -10.73 -19.60
C PRO A 66 9.27 -10.13 -18.30
N GLY A 67 10.16 -9.62 -17.45
CA GLY A 67 9.82 -8.89 -16.24
C GLY A 67 9.09 -7.58 -16.50
N GLU A 68 9.49 -6.82 -17.52
CA GLU A 68 8.84 -5.59 -17.93
C GLU A 68 7.41 -5.84 -18.43
N LEU A 69 7.21 -6.89 -19.26
CA LEU A 69 5.88 -7.32 -19.69
C LEU A 69 5.00 -7.67 -18.49
N PHE A 70 5.55 -8.41 -17.52
CA PHE A 70 4.84 -8.72 -16.28
C PHE A 70 4.44 -7.44 -15.52
N MET A 71 5.35 -6.48 -15.35
CA MET A 71 5.05 -5.21 -14.70
C MET A 71 3.97 -4.39 -15.45
N ASN A 72 3.98 -4.41 -16.78
CA ASN A 72 2.97 -3.73 -17.59
C ASN A 72 1.60 -4.40 -17.46
N MET A 73 1.55 -5.73 -17.40
CA MET A 73 0.32 -6.48 -17.11
C MET A 73 -0.26 -6.10 -15.75
N LEU A 74 0.58 -5.98 -14.71
CA LEU A 74 0.13 -5.56 -13.38
C LEU A 74 -0.40 -4.12 -13.39
N LYS A 75 0.31 -3.18 -14.03
CA LYS A 75 -0.13 -1.77 -14.16
C LYS A 75 -1.48 -1.63 -14.88
N MET A 76 -1.74 -2.46 -15.88
CA MET A 76 -3.00 -2.43 -16.61
C MET A 76 -4.22 -2.72 -15.70
N ILE A 77 -4.05 -3.61 -14.72
CA ILE A 77 -5.12 -3.98 -13.79
C ILE A 77 -5.32 -2.92 -12.70
N VAL A 78 -4.30 -2.13 -12.37
CA VAL A 78 -4.33 -1.19 -11.25
C VAL A 78 -5.56 -0.28 -11.28
N LEU A 79 -5.79 0.42 -12.39
CA LEU A 79 -6.87 1.39 -12.52
C LEU A 79 -8.26 0.78 -12.27
N PRO A 80 -8.71 -0.25 -13.02
CA PRO A 80 -10.04 -0.79 -12.84
C PRO A 80 -10.18 -1.49 -11.47
N LEU A 81 -9.11 -2.08 -10.95
CA LEU A 81 -9.12 -2.72 -9.64
C LEU A 81 -9.34 -1.71 -8.51
N ILE A 82 -8.55 -0.63 -8.43
CA ILE A 82 -8.70 0.40 -7.40
C ILE A 82 -10.13 0.96 -7.41
N VAL A 83 -10.65 1.28 -8.60
CA VAL A 83 -11.95 1.91 -8.72
C VAL A 83 -13.06 0.96 -8.27
N ALA A 84 -13.07 -0.27 -8.78
CA ALA A 84 -14.11 -1.26 -8.45
C ALA A 84 -14.05 -1.72 -6.98
N THR A 85 -12.85 -2.01 -6.47
CA THR A 85 -12.65 -2.46 -5.09
C THR A 85 -13.05 -1.39 -4.08
N LEU A 86 -12.62 -0.13 -4.25
CA LEU A 86 -12.94 0.92 -3.29
C LEU A 86 -14.41 1.31 -3.33
N ILE A 87 -15.03 1.38 -4.51
CA ILE A 87 -16.46 1.68 -4.62
C ILE A 87 -17.29 0.60 -3.91
N THR A 88 -16.99 -0.68 -4.16
CA THR A 88 -17.71 -1.81 -3.54
C THR A 88 -17.47 -1.86 -2.04
N ALA A 89 -16.21 -1.83 -1.60
CA ALA A 89 -15.80 -1.84 -0.19
C ALA A 89 -16.49 -0.74 0.62
N ILE A 90 -16.46 0.51 0.14
CA ILE A 90 -17.03 1.65 0.86
C ILE A 90 -18.56 1.69 0.78
N SER A 91 -19.17 1.17 -0.28
CA SER A 91 -20.63 1.10 -0.39
C SER A 91 -21.26 0.19 0.66
N ILE A 92 -20.60 -0.92 1.02
CA ILE A 92 -21.04 -1.88 2.05
C ILE A 92 -20.95 -1.28 3.47
N VAL A 93 -19.98 -0.37 3.66
CA VAL A 93 -19.59 0.24 4.94
C VAL A 93 -20.46 1.43 5.35
N SER A 94 -21.43 1.82 4.51
CA SER A 94 -22.19 3.04 4.74
C SER A 94 -22.98 3.02 6.08
N PRO A 95 -22.79 4.03 6.97
CA PRO A 95 -23.33 4.03 8.34
C PRO A 95 -24.85 3.83 8.45
N ASP A 96 -25.58 4.22 7.42
CA ASP A 96 -27.04 4.13 7.35
C ASP A 96 -27.54 2.70 7.04
N VAL A 97 -26.64 1.80 6.62
CA VAL A 97 -26.90 0.40 6.26
C VAL A 97 -26.37 -0.55 7.34
N THR A 98 -25.21 -0.23 7.93
CA THR A 98 -24.47 -1.16 8.81
C THR A 98 -24.83 -1.07 10.31
N GLY A 99 -25.66 -0.09 10.70
CA GLY A 99 -26.10 0.10 12.08
C GLY A 99 -24.97 0.43 13.06
N ARG A 100 -25.26 0.38 14.38
CA ARG A 100 -24.29 0.75 15.43
C ARG A 100 -23.06 -0.17 15.47
N ILE A 101 -23.26 -1.47 15.25
CA ILE A 101 -22.20 -2.49 15.23
C ILE A 101 -21.22 -2.18 14.10
N GLY A 102 -21.73 -1.96 12.89
CA GLY A 102 -20.91 -1.62 11.73
C GLY A 102 -20.07 -0.36 11.90
N ARG A 103 -20.66 0.72 12.44
CA ARG A 103 -19.93 1.96 12.69
C ARG A 103 -18.74 1.75 13.64
N ARG A 104 -18.91 0.93 14.68
CA ARG A 104 -17.81 0.61 15.62
C ARG A 104 -16.71 -0.19 14.93
N THR A 105 -17.08 -1.17 14.12
CA THR A 105 -16.13 -1.98 13.33
C THR A 105 -15.29 -1.11 12.41
N VAL A 106 -15.91 -0.20 11.68
CA VAL A 106 -15.23 0.67 10.71
C VAL A 106 -14.30 1.66 11.41
N ILE A 107 -14.72 2.24 12.53
CA ILE A 107 -13.87 3.11 13.34
C ILE A 107 -12.65 2.34 13.84
N TYR A 108 -12.83 1.11 14.31
CA TYR A 108 -11.72 0.26 14.75
C TYR A 108 -10.74 0.01 13.59
N TYR A 109 -11.21 -0.47 12.44
CA TYR A 109 -10.36 -0.74 11.28
C TYR A 109 -9.61 0.49 10.77
N LEU A 110 -10.27 1.63 10.65
CA LEU A 110 -9.58 2.87 10.24
C LEU A 110 -8.53 3.29 11.27
N THR A 111 -8.79 3.10 12.56
CA THR A 111 -7.84 3.46 13.62
C THR A 111 -6.61 2.54 13.58
N THR A 112 -6.79 1.22 13.46
CA THR A 112 -5.67 0.26 13.40
C THR A 112 -4.83 0.47 12.15
N LEU A 113 -5.45 0.71 10.99
CA LEU A 113 -4.75 1.02 9.74
C LEU A 113 -3.89 2.29 9.84
N VAL A 114 -4.41 3.35 10.48
CA VAL A 114 -3.64 4.58 10.71
C VAL A 114 -2.46 4.32 11.65
N LEU A 115 -2.67 3.58 12.74
CA LEU A 115 -1.60 3.23 13.69
C LEU A 115 -0.54 2.34 13.03
N ALA A 116 -0.95 1.40 12.19
CA ALA A 116 -0.09 0.54 11.37
C ALA A 116 0.79 1.37 10.42
N ALA A 117 0.19 2.27 9.64
CA ALA A 117 0.93 3.13 8.71
C ALA A 117 1.93 4.07 9.42
N ILE A 118 1.54 4.63 10.57
CA ILE A 118 2.43 5.47 11.39
C ILE A 118 3.59 4.65 11.96
N LEU A 119 3.33 3.43 12.43
CA LEU A 119 4.38 2.55 12.93
C LEU A 119 5.40 2.21 11.85
N GLY A 120 4.94 1.84 10.65
CA GLY A 120 5.82 1.58 9.49
C GLY A 120 6.67 2.80 9.13
N LEU A 121 6.08 4.00 9.16
CA LEU A 121 6.77 5.26 8.93
C LEU A 121 7.89 5.50 9.96
N ILE A 122 7.57 5.37 11.25
CA ILE A 122 8.54 5.57 12.34
C ILE A 122 9.71 4.60 12.20
N LEU A 123 9.44 3.33 11.93
CA LEU A 123 10.47 2.30 11.82
C LEU A 123 11.42 2.54 10.65
N VAL A 124 10.92 2.84 9.45
CA VAL A 124 11.81 3.10 8.31
C VAL A 124 12.60 4.39 8.44
N LEU A 125 12.02 5.44 9.02
CA LEU A 125 12.77 6.68 9.24
C LEU A 125 13.87 6.53 10.29
N THR A 126 13.68 5.61 11.25
CA THR A 126 14.64 5.32 12.32
C THR A 126 15.74 4.36 11.87
N ILE A 127 15.37 3.23 11.24
CA ILE A 127 16.32 2.18 10.84
C ILE A 127 17.03 2.55 9.52
N ARG A 128 16.33 3.25 8.62
CA ARG A 128 16.81 3.66 7.28
C ARG A 128 17.42 2.51 6.46
N PRO A 129 16.65 1.43 6.20
CA PRO A 129 17.16 0.22 5.54
C PRO A 129 17.76 0.43 4.14
N GLY A 130 17.36 1.48 3.42
CA GLY A 130 17.85 1.75 2.06
C GLY A 130 19.09 2.64 1.97
N SER A 131 19.44 3.34 3.06
CA SER A 131 20.54 4.31 3.06
C SER A 131 21.90 3.59 3.09
N SER A 132 22.81 3.97 2.20
CA SER A 132 24.22 3.59 2.33
C SER A 132 24.82 4.39 3.49
N GLY A 133 25.38 3.73 4.50
CA GLY A 133 26.03 4.41 5.64
C GLY A 133 27.26 5.28 5.30
N ASN A 134 27.55 5.52 4.02
CA ASN A 134 28.54 6.48 3.55
C ASN A 134 27.84 7.81 3.23
N HIS A 135 27.88 8.74 4.17
CA HIS A 135 27.31 10.08 4.04
C HIS A 135 28.11 11.04 3.13
N ASP A 136 29.19 10.58 2.49
CA ASP A 136 30.19 11.46 1.84
C ASP A 136 30.21 11.43 0.31
N ALA A 137 29.32 10.70 -0.35
CA ALA A 137 29.20 10.70 -1.81
C ALA A 137 27.86 11.32 -2.24
N HIS A 138 27.66 12.61 -1.97
CA HIS A 138 26.67 13.39 -2.69
C HIS A 138 27.18 13.59 -4.12
N GLU A 139 26.96 12.59 -4.99
CA GLU A 139 26.86 12.89 -6.42
C GLU A 139 25.72 13.89 -6.58
N ASN A 140 26.02 15.01 -7.22
CA ASN A 140 25.07 16.06 -7.57
C ASN A 140 24.10 15.51 -8.63
N VAL A 141 23.21 14.61 -8.24
CA VAL A 141 21.96 14.43 -8.97
C VAL A 141 21.24 15.77 -8.82
N GLU A 142 21.01 16.46 -9.94
CA GLU A 142 20.20 17.68 -10.00
C GLU A 142 18.79 17.37 -9.50
N SER A 143 18.62 17.34 -8.18
CA SER A 143 17.32 17.24 -7.55
C SER A 143 16.60 18.55 -7.88
N VAL A 144 15.60 18.47 -8.76
CA VAL A 144 14.66 19.57 -8.98
C VAL A 144 14.13 19.94 -7.61
N LYS A 145 14.56 21.07 -7.07
CA LYS A 145 14.18 21.52 -5.73
C LYS A 145 12.70 21.85 -5.73
N TYR A 146 11.86 20.90 -5.33
CA TYR A 146 10.46 21.15 -5.08
C TYR A 146 10.32 21.90 -3.76
N ARG A 147 9.51 22.97 -3.74
CA ARG A 147 9.11 23.58 -2.48
C ARG A 147 8.16 22.62 -1.76
N ASN A 148 8.38 22.42 -0.46
CA ASN A 148 7.50 21.56 0.36
C ASN A 148 6.04 22.00 0.29
N LEU A 149 5.79 23.32 0.27
CA LEU A 149 4.47 23.90 0.12
C LEU A 149 3.82 23.51 -1.22
N ASP A 150 4.55 23.66 -2.33
CA ASP A 150 4.00 23.34 -3.66
C ASP A 150 3.71 21.84 -3.80
N SER A 151 4.54 20.98 -3.20
CA SER A 151 4.28 19.54 -3.12
C SER A 151 3.00 19.22 -2.32
N LEU A 152 2.73 19.95 -1.23
CA LEU A 152 1.50 19.78 -0.45
C LEU A 152 0.27 20.29 -1.23
N LEU A 153 0.40 21.44 -1.89
CA LEU A 153 -0.67 22.01 -2.69
C LEU A 153 -0.98 21.13 -3.92
N ASP A 154 0.03 20.56 -4.57
CA ASP A 154 -0.14 19.63 -5.68
C ASP A 154 -0.82 18.34 -5.25
N MET A 155 -0.50 17.83 -4.05
CA MET A 155 -1.23 16.71 -3.45
C MET A 155 -2.71 17.04 -3.27
N LEU A 156 -3.03 18.19 -2.66
CA LEU A 156 -4.42 18.60 -2.43
C LEU A 156 -5.20 18.82 -3.75
N ARG A 157 -4.55 19.40 -4.77
CA ARG A 157 -5.12 19.51 -6.12
C ARG A 157 -5.31 18.14 -6.76
N GLY A 158 -4.39 17.20 -6.49
CA GLY A 158 -4.48 15.81 -6.93
C GLY A 158 -5.72 15.09 -6.39
N CYS A 159 -6.13 15.37 -5.16
CA CYS A 159 -7.36 14.80 -4.56
C CYS A 159 -8.64 15.14 -5.36
N PHE A 160 -8.67 16.28 -6.04
CA PHE A 160 -9.83 16.75 -6.80
C PHE A 160 -9.45 17.02 -8.27
N PRO A 161 -9.31 15.95 -9.09
CA PRO A 161 -8.94 16.13 -10.49
C PRO A 161 -10.04 16.86 -11.27
N SER A 162 -9.64 17.74 -12.19
CA SER A 162 -10.58 18.46 -13.05
C SER A 162 -11.31 17.55 -14.06
N ASN A 163 -10.78 16.35 -14.31
CA ASN A 163 -11.35 15.34 -15.19
C ASN A 163 -10.91 13.95 -14.74
N LEU A 164 -11.85 13.01 -14.58
CA LEU A 164 -11.56 11.65 -14.11
C LEU A 164 -10.84 10.80 -15.16
N ILE A 165 -11.22 10.92 -16.43
CA ILE A 165 -10.53 10.25 -17.55
C ILE A 165 -9.12 10.81 -17.70
N GLY A 166 -8.97 12.13 -17.59
CA GLY A 166 -7.66 12.78 -17.58
C GLY A 166 -6.78 12.32 -16.42
N ALA A 167 -7.37 12.07 -15.25
CA ALA A 167 -6.68 11.55 -14.06
C ALA A 167 -6.20 10.10 -14.24
N ALA A 168 -6.87 9.30 -15.07
CA ALA A 168 -6.42 7.94 -15.39
C ALA A 168 -5.15 7.91 -16.26
N ILE A 169 -4.83 9.01 -16.95
CA ILE A 169 -3.74 9.06 -17.95
C ILE A 169 -2.59 9.98 -17.51
N SER A 170 -2.93 11.06 -16.79
CA SER A 170 -2.02 12.16 -16.49
C SER A 170 -2.24 12.75 -15.10
N GLN A 171 -1.17 13.34 -14.57
CA GLN A 171 -1.16 14.05 -13.30
C GLN A 171 -0.64 15.48 -13.51
N LYS A 172 -1.16 16.44 -12.73
CA LYS A 172 -0.72 17.84 -12.78
C LYS A 172 0.30 18.11 -11.68
N LYS A 173 1.41 18.77 -12.03
CA LYS A 173 2.44 19.22 -11.09
C LYS A 173 2.72 20.71 -11.30
N THR A 174 3.17 21.39 -10.26
CA THR A 174 3.61 22.78 -10.34
C THR A 174 4.82 22.87 -11.28
N ARG A 175 4.71 23.73 -12.28
CA ARG A 175 5.78 24.04 -13.21
C ARG A 175 6.66 25.12 -12.59
N TYR A 176 7.96 24.91 -12.57
CA TYR A 176 8.91 25.95 -12.18
C TYR A 176 9.53 26.63 -13.40
N VAL A 177 9.82 27.91 -13.25
CA VAL A 177 10.61 28.69 -14.22
C VAL A 177 11.79 29.29 -13.46
N THR A 178 12.97 29.22 -14.08
CA THR A 178 14.16 29.90 -13.59
C THR A 178 14.06 31.38 -13.91
N VAL A 179 14.05 32.21 -12.86
CA VAL A 179 14.14 33.67 -12.98
C VAL A 179 15.56 34.08 -12.62
N PRO A 180 16.32 34.72 -13.53
CA PRO A 180 17.68 35.16 -13.25
C PRO A 180 17.69 36.27 -12.19
N ALA A 181 18.82 36.45 -11.51
CA ALA A 181 18.99 37.53 -10.54
C ALA A 181 18.80 38.90 -11.22
N SER A 182 18.01 39.77 -10.62
CA SER A 182 17.75 41.11 -11.13
C SER A 182 18.56 42.13 -10.35
N PHE A 183 19.20 43.05 -11.08
CA PHE A 183 20.08 44.05 -10.52
C PHE A 183 19.68 45.43 -11.00
N LYS A 184 19.62 46.39 -10.07
CA LYS A 184 19.45 47.81 -10.39
C LYS A 184 20.81 48.48 -10.30
N THR A 185 21.21 49.11 -11.39
CA THR A 185 22.45 49.90 -11.42
C THR A 185 22.09 51.37 -11.33
N TYR A 186 22.71 52.09 -10.41
CA TYR A 186 22.56 53.54 -10.30
C TYR A 186 23.92 54.20 -10.02
N ASN A 187 24.04 55.44 -10.50
CA ASN A 187 25.27 56.21 -10.37
C ASN A 187 25.15 57.16 -9.18
N VAL A 188 26.21 57.25 -8.38
CA VAL A 188 26.31 58.15 -7.24
C VAL A 188 27.57 59.00 -7.38
N THR A 189 27.43 60.30 -7.12
CA THR A 189 28.52 61.28 -7.02
C THR A 189 28.60 61.74 -5.57
N SER A 190 29.27 60.96 -4.72
CA SER A 190 29.46 61.29 -3.29
C SER A 190 30.88 60.88 -2.90
N ASP A 191 31.56 61.73 -2.14
CA ASP A 191 32.93 61.47 -1.66
C ASP A 191 32.97 60.38 -0.59
N THR A 192 31.82 60.10 0.06
CA THR A 192 31.65 59.02 1.04
C THR A 192 30.47 58.14 0.60
N ILE A 193 30.74 56.86 0.32
CA ILE A 193 29.74 55.90 -0.16
C ILE A 193 29.42 54.95 0.98
N HIS A 194 28.21 55.06 1.52
CA HIS A 194 27.65 54.07 2.43
C HIS A 194 26.91 53.01 1.60
N LEU A 195 27.42 51.78 1.59
CA LEU A 195 26.80 50.66 0.90
C LEU A 195 25.72 50.04 1.78
N GLU A 196 24.51 49.89 1.25
CA GLU A 196 23.48 49.07 1.90
C GLU A 196 23.76 47.56 1.68
N PRO A 197 23.25 46.66 2.54
CA PRO A 197 23.42 45.22 2.36
C PRO A 197 22.90 44.75 0.98
N GLY A 198 23.75 44.11 0.19
CA GLY A 198 23.43 43.66 -1.18
C GLY A 198 23.83 44.63 -2.30
N GLU A 199 24.47 45.75 -1.95
CA GLU A 199 25.06 46.68 -2.92
C GLU A 199 26.54 46.38 -3.13
N LYS A 200 26.96 46.35 -4.40
CA LYS A 200 28.36 46.15 -4.80
C LYS A 200 28.78 47.25 -5.77
N ILE A 201 29.97 47.80 -5.56
CA ILE A 201 30.56 48.77 -6.50
C ILE A 201 31.04 47.99 -7.72
N THR A 202 30.58 48.39 -8.91
CA THR A 202 30.88 47.69 -10.17
C THR A 202 31.88 48.45 -11.03
N ALA A 203 31.85 49.78 -10.99
CA ALA A 203 32.79 50.64 -11.70
C ALA A 203 32.91 51.99 -11.00
N VAL A 204 34.08 52.61 -11.10
CA VAL A 204 34.36 53.97 -10.64
C VAL A 204 34.95 54.71 -11.84
N HIS A 205 34.29 55.78 -12.28
CA HIS A 205 34.76 56.61 -13.38
C HIS A 205 35.07 58.02 -12.87
N THR A 206 36.31 58.47 -13.06
CA THR A 206 36.79 59.78 -12.62
C THR A 206 37.04 60.65 -13.84
N ASN A 207 36.29 61.75 -13.97
CA ASN A 207 36.43 62.68 -15.08
C ASN A 207 37.03 64.00 -14.59
N GLY A 208 38.25 63.95 -14.04
CA GLY A 208 39.09 65.09 -13.60
C GLY A 208 38.59 65.94 -12.43
N THR A 209 37.27 66.14 -12.29
CA THR A 209 36.62 67.05 -11.33
C THR A 209 35.53 66.35 -10.50
N VAL A 210 34.97 65.23 -10.99
CA VAL A 210 33.90 64.47 -10.29
C VAL A 210 34.19 62.97 -10.39
N ASN A 211 34.05 62.28 -9.25
CA ASN A 211 34.07 60.82 -9.15
C ASN A 211 32.63 60.28 -9.28
N ILE A 212 32.37 59.48 -10.30
CA ILE A 212 31.08 58.80 -10.51
C ILE A 212 31.27 57.32 -10.14
N THR A 213 30.59 56.86 -9.10
CA THR A 213 30.59 55.45 -8.71
C THR A 213 29.31 54.76 -9.16
N THR A 214 29.46 53.68 -9.92
CA THR A 214 28.37 52.83 -10.38
C THR A 214 28.13 51.71 -9.37
N ILE A 215 27.03 51.82 -8.63
CA ILE A 215 26.62 50.83 -7.63
C ILE A 215 25.59 49.89 -8.26
N ARG A 216 25.84 48.59 -8.15
CA ARG A 216 24.92 47.53 -8.53
C ARG A 216 24.26 46.98 -7.27
N LYS A 217 22.96 47.22 -7.14
CA LYS A 217 22.11 46.66 -6.08
C LYS A 217 21.42 45.41 -6.59
N GLU A 218 21.57 44.31 -5.88
CA GLU A 218 20.78 43.11 -6.12
C GLU A 218 19.33 43.36 -5.64
N ILE A 219 18.37 43.34 -6.58
CA ILE A 219 16.94 43.53 -6.25
C ILE A 219 16.37 42.20 -5.74
N HIS A 220 16.68 41.11 -6.43
CA HIS A 220 16.39 39.76 -5.99
C HIS A 220 17.43 38.79 -6.54
N ALA A 221 17.74 37.76 -5.75
CA ALA A 221 18.55 36.64 -6.17
C ALA A 221 17.85 35.86 -7.30
N GLY A 222 18.66 35.14 -8.09
CA GLY A 222 18.15 34.19 -9.06
C GLY A 222 17.46 33.05 -8.35
N SER A 223 16.34 32.57 -8.89
CA SER A 223 15.59 31.46 -8.31
C SER A 223 15.14 30.51 -9.40
N ASP A 224 15.48 29.23 -9.24
CA ASP A 224 15.07 28.14 -10.13
C ASP A 224 13.69 27.57 -9.78
N THR A 225 13.10 28.03 -8.67
CA THR A 225 11.87 27.45 -8.09
C THR A 225 10.72 28.45 -8.08
N VAL A 226 10.63 29.33 -9.08
CA VAL A 226 9.51 30.27 -9.20
C VAL A 226 8.32 29.53 -9.84
N PRO A 227 7.18 29.38 -9.15
CA PRO A 227 6.03 28.66 -9.68
C PRO A 227 5.39 29.43 -10.83
N ALA A 228 5.26 28.80 -11.99
CA ALA A 228 4.77 29.38 -13.24
C ALA A 228 3.64 28.52 -13.83
N GLY A 229 2.61 28.27 -13.01
CA GLY A 229 1.44 27.49 -13.39
C GLY A 229 1.63 25.98 -13.22
N MET A 230 0.84 25.20 -13.96
CA MET A 230 0.81 23.73 -13.88
C MET A 230 1.29 23.09 -15.19
N GLN A 231 2.02 22.00 -15.07
CA GLN A 231 2.40 21.13 -16.18
C GLN A 231 1.75 19.76 -16.01
N SER A 232 1.23 19.21 -17.11
CA SER A 232 0.76 17.82 -17.15
C SER A 232 1.96 16.90 -17.34
N THR A 233 2.10 15.92 -16.44
CA THR A 233 3.11 14.86 -16.52
C THR A 233 2.38 13.54 -16.79
N GLY A 234 3.01 12.65 -17.56
CA GLY A 234 2.50 11.30 -17.75
C GLY A 234 2.42 10.54 -16.42
N GLY A 235 1.51 9.57 -16.36
CA GLY A 235 1.26 8.75 -15.17
C GLY A 235 -0.08 9.05 -14.52
N MET A 236 -0.64 8.06 -13.84
CA MET A 236 -1.99 8.12 -13.29
C MET A 236 -2.05 8.94 -12.00
N ASN A 237 -3.03 9.84 -11.89
CA ASN A 237 -3.38 10.49 -10.63
C ASN A 237 -4.21 9.54 -9.74
N ILE A 238 -3.51 8.59 -9.14
CA ILE A 238 -4.06 7.54 -8.27
C ILE A 238 -4.82 8.14 -7.07
N ILE A 239 -4.29 9.21 -6.46
CA ILE A 239 -4.91 9.86 -5.29
C ILE A 239 -6.30 10.38 -5.66
N GLY A 240 -6.43 11.07 -6.80
CA GLY A 240 -7.71 11.60 -7.26
C GLY A 240 -8.75 10.51 -7.53
N LEU A 241 -8.30 9.38 -8.10
CA LEU A 241 -9.16 8.22 -8.35
C LEU A 241 -9.64 7.58 -7.04
N ILE A 242 -8.76 7.45 -6.05
CA ILE A 242 -9.10 6.92 -4.72
C ILE A 242 -10.12 7.82 -4.03
N VAL A 243 -9.87 9.14 -3.97
CA VAL A 243 -10.78 10.11 -3.34
C VAL A 243 -12.15 10.08 -4.01
N PHE A 244 -12.18 10.05 -5.34
CA PHE A 244 -13.42 9.91 -6.10
C PHE A 244 -14.14 8.60 -5.76
N SER A 245 -13.45 7.45 -5.80
CA SER A 245 -14.05 6.14 -5.54
C SER A 245 -14.61 6.01 -4.12
N ILE A 246 -13.92 6.58 -3.12
CA ILE A 246 -14.43 6.62 -1.74
C ILE A 246 -15.70 7.46 -1.67
N LEU A 247 -15.69 8.69 -2.20
CA LEU A 247 -16.87 9.57 -2.19
C LEU A 247 -18.04 8.94 -2.94
N PHE A 248 -17.78 8.35 -4.09
CA PHE A 248 -18.80 7.68 -4.90
C PHE A 248 -19.36 6.44 -4.18
N GLY A 249 -18.50 5.63 -3.56
CA GLY A 249 -18.93 4.49 -2.73
C GLY A 249 -19.84 4.91 -1.57
N ILE A 250 -19.51 6.01 -0.86
CA ILE A 250 -20.36 6.56 0.21
C ILE A 250 -21.73 6.99 -0.33
N VAL A 251 -21.76 7.65 -1.49
CA VAL A 251 -23.02 8.08 -2.12
C VAL A 251 -23.86 6.88 -2.54
N LEU A 252 -23.26 5.86 -3.16
CA LEU A 252 -23.98 4.63 -3.54
C LEU A 252 -24.57 3.92 -2.32
N GLY A 253 -23.80 3.77 -1.23
CA GLY A 253 -24.32 3.13 -0.02
C GLY A 253 -25.46 3.91 0.65
N ARG A 254 -25.53 5.24 0.48
CA ARG A 254 -26.67 6.06 0.94
C ARG A 254 -27.90 5.95 0.06
N LEU A 255 -27.74 5.72 -1.24
CA LEU A 255 -28.84 5.62 -2.21
C LEU A 255 -29.61 4.28 -2.12
N ARG A 256 -29.16 3.34 -1.29
CA ARG A 256 -29.81 2.05 -0.99
C ARG A 256 -30.24 1.33 -2.27
N GLU A 257 -31.52 0.97 -2.41
CA GLU A 257 -32.05 0.19 -3.54
C GLU A 257 -31.78 0.81 -4.91
N LYS A 258 -31.75 2.15 -5.03
CA LYS A 258 -31.49 2.81 -6.32
C LYS A 258 -30.06 2.59 -6.82
N ALA A 259 -29.12 2.35 -5.92
CA ALA A 259 -27.71 2.13 -6.26
C ALA A 259 -27.38 0.65 -6.48
N ARG A 260 -28.30 -0.28 -6.19
CA ARG A 260 -28.06 -1.72 -6.27
C ARG A 260 -27.50 -2.18 -7.63
N PRO A 261 -28.03 -1.75 -8.79
CA PRO A 261 -27.47 -2.15 -10.08
C PRO A 261 -26.00 -1.70 -10.28
N LEU A 262 -25.64 -0.53 -9.74
CA LEU A 262 -24.26 -0.03 -9.82
C LEU A 262 -23.32 -0.80 -8.89
N ILE A 263 -23.76 -1.09 -7.66
CA ILE A 263 -22.96 -1.87 -6.71
C ILE A 263 -22.73 -3.29 -7.25
N GLU A 264 -23.75 -3.92 -7.82
CA GLU A 264 -23.64 -5.25 -8.44
C GLU A 264 -22.71 -5.20 -9.67
N PHE A 265 -22.78 -4.15 -10.49
CA PHE A 265 -21.85 -3.95 -11.60
C PHE A 265 -20.38 -3.87 -11.13
N PHE A 266 -20.08 -3.03 -10.15
CA PHE A 266 -18.70 -2.89 -9.65
C PHE A 266 -18.22 -4.16 -8.92
N THR A 267 -19.11 -4.88 -8.26
CA THR A 267 -18.80 -6.18 -7.65
C THR A 267 -18.42 -7.21 -8.72
N ALA A 268 -19.25 -7.37 -9.76
CA ALA A 268 -18.97 -8.28 -10.86
C ALA A 268 -17.69 -7.89 -11.62
N LEU A 269 -17.45 -6.59 -11.81
CA LEU A 269 -16.22 -6.08 -12.40
C LEU A 269 -14.99 -6.44 -11.55
N ASN A 270 -15.06 -6.26 -10.23
CA ASN A 270 -13.98 -6.64 -9.31
C ASN A 270 -13.69 -8.14 -9.39
N GLU A 271 -14.71 -9.00 -9.34
CA GLU A 271 -14.56 -10.44 -9.46
C GLU A 271 -13.93 -10.87 -10.79
N ALA A 272 -14.36 -10.27 -11.90
CA ALA A 272 -13.79 -10.53 -13.22
C ALA A 272 -12.30 -10.13 -13.30
N ILE A 273 -11.94 -8.97 -12.74
CA ILE A 273 -10.55 -8.51 -12.68
C ILE A 273 -9.71 -9.46 -11.83
N MET A 274 -10.21 -9.90 -10.67
CA MET A 274 -9.51 -10.86 -9.81
C MET A 274 -9.26 -12.19 -10.52
N MET A 275 -10.20 -12.64 -11.36
CA MET A 275 -10.00 -13.80 -12.23
C MET A 275 -8.89 -13.57 -13.26
N MET A 276 -8.85 -12.38 -13.88
CA MET A 276 -7.75 -11.99 -14.77
C MET A 276 -6.40 -12.02 -14.05
N VAL A 277 -6.30 -11.46 -12.84
CA VAL A 277 -5.05 -11.48 -12.08
C VAL A 277 -4.59 -12.91 -11.80
N GLY A 278 -5.52 -13.82 -11.52
CA GLY A 278 -5.22 -15.26 -11.38
C GLY A 278 -4.50 -15.85 -12.59
N PHE A 279 -4.90 -15.52 -13.82
CA PHE A 279 -4.20 -15.95 -15.03
C PHE A 279 -2.81 -15.30 -15.16
N MET A 280 -2.72 -14.00 -14.87
CA MET A 280 -1.44 -13.27 -14.95
C MET A 280 -0.41 -13.77 -13.94
N MET A 281 -0.87 -14.27 -12.80
CA MET A 281 0.01 -14.83 -11.78
C MET A 281 0.71 -16.10 -12.24
N TRP A 282 0.18 -16.87 -13.19
CA TRP A 282 0.93 -17.98 -13.79
C TRP A 282 2.14 -17.53 -14.62
N PHE A 283 2.15 -16.28 -15.08
CA PHE A 283 3.31 -15.68 -15.73
C PHE A 283 4.34 -15.13 -14.72
N SER A 284 3.92 -14.89 -13.47
CA SER A 284 4.77 -14.29 -12.44
C SER A 284 6.09 -15.02 -12.14
N PRO A 285 6.21 -16.37 -12.19
CA PRO A 285 7.49 -17.03 -11.95
C PRO A 285 8.56 -16.61 -12.97
N ILE A 286 8.17 -16.42 -14.23
CA ILE A 286 9.04 -15.98 -15.32
C ILE A 286 9.35 -14.48 -15.15
N GLY A 287 8.32 -13.67 -14.86
CA GLY A 287 8.47 -12.23 -14.65
C GLY A 287 9.38 -11.90 -13.47
N VAL A 288 9.18 -12.53 -12.31
CA VAL A 288 10.01 -12.36 -11.11
C VAL A 288 11.44 -12.84 -11.37
N CYS A 289 11.62 -14.01 -12.00
CA CYS A 289 12.94 -14.49 -12.38
C CYS A 289 13.71 -13.46 -13.23
N SER A 290 13.07 -12.92 -14.26
CA SER A 290 13.64 -11.91 -15.15
C SER A 290 13.95 -10.58 -14.43
N LEU A 291 13.03 -10.08 -13.60
CA LEU A 291 13.23 -8.85 -12.83
C LEU A 291 14.40 -8.97 -11.84
N VAL A 292 14.46 -10.09 -11.11
CA VAL A 292 15.54 -10.38 -10.16
C VAL A 292 16.87 -10.51 -10.88
N ALA A 293 16.92 -11.29 -11.97
CA ALA A 293 18.12 -11.48 -12.77
C ALA A 293 18.65 -10.16 -13.34
N ALA A 294 17.77 -9.35 -13.96
CA ALA A 294 18.15 -8.08 -14.59
C ALA A 294 18.62 -7.04 -13.58
N ARG A 295 18.04 -7.05 -12.37
CA ARG A 295 18.46 -6.12 -11.33
C ARG A 295 19.83 -6.50 -10.79
N ILE A 296 20.05 -7.78 -10.48
CA ILE A 296 21.32 -8.28 -9.96
C ILE A 296 22.42 -8.16 -11.00
N SER A 297 22.15 -8.42 -12.29
CA SER A 297 23.18 -8.34 -13.33
C SER A 297 23.72 -6.92 -13.56
N GLY A 298 22.92 -5.89 -13.28
CA GLY A 298 23.31 -4.49 -13.42
C GLY A 298 23.83 -3.83 -12.13
N MET A 299 24.06 -4.59 -11.07
CA MET A 299 24.52 -4.08 -9.78
C MET A 299 26.03 -4.15 -9.64
N ASP A 300 26.68 -3.08 -9.20
CA ASP A 300 28.13 -3.09 -8.98
C ASP A 300 28.49 -3.76 -7.63
N ASP A 301 27.65 -3.62 -6.59
CA ASP A 301 27.81 -4.27 -5.29
C ASP A 301 26.58 -5.12 -4.91
N ILE A 302 26.69 -6.44 -5.15
CA ILE A 302 25.65 -7.42 -4.79
C ILE A 302 25.54 -7.56 -3.27
N LEU A 303 26.67 -7.61 -2.55
CA LEU A 303 26.67 -7.96 -1.13
C LEU A 303 26.09 -6.83 -0.28
N GLY A 304 26.49 -5.58 -0.53
CA GLY A 304 25.94 -4.41 0.16
C GLY A 304 24.44 -4.26 -0.11
N SER A 305 24.00 -4.51 -1.34
CA SER A 305 22.59 -4.40 -1.71
C SER A 305 21.72 -5.53 -1.12
N MET A 306 22.23 -6.76 -1.06
CA MET A 306 21.58 -7.85 -0.32
C MET A 306 21.50 -7.54 1.17
N GLY A 307 22.51 -6.88 1.73
CA GLY A 307 22.48 -6.35 3.10
C GLY A 307 21.33 -5.37 3.33
N LYS A 308 21.12 -4.42 2.40
CA LYS A 308 20.00 -3.47 2.45
C LYS A 308 18.63 -4.16 2.38
N VAL A 309 18.49 -5.16 1.53
CA VAL A 309 17.25 -5.95 1.40
C VAL A 309 17.00 -6.79 2.65
N GLY A 310 18.05 -7.36 3.25
CA GLY A 310 17.97 -8.05 4.54
C GLY A 310 17.52 -7.10 5.66
N LEU A 311 18.08 -5.88 5.71
CA LEU A 311 17.69 -4.87 6.69
C LEU A 311 16.26 -4.37 6.47
N PHE A 312 15.81 -4.25 5.22
CA PHE A 312 14.41 -4.00 4.86
C PHE A 312 13.50 -5.10 5.42
N MET A 313 13.83 -6.37 5.18
CA MET A 313 13.05 -7.51 5.67
C MET A 313 12.97 -7.54 7.20
N VAL A 314 14.08 -7.27 7.89
CA VAL A 314 14.09 -7.15 9.35
C VAL A 314 13.22 -5.99 9.82
N THR A 315 13.30 -4.83 9.15
CA THR A 315 12.49 -3.65 9.48
C THR A 315 10.99 -3.95 9.36
N ASP A 316 10.58 -4.60 8.28
CA ASP A 316 9.19 -4.98 8.04
C ASP A 316 8.69 -6.00 9.08
N LEU A 317 9.46 -7.07 9.31
CA LEU A 317 9.15 -8.09 10.32
C LEU A 317 9.06 -7.48 11.72
N CYS A 318 9.98 -6.56 12.08
CA CYS A 318 9.89 -5.83 13.34
C CYS A 318 8.61 -5.00 13.42
N GLY A 319 8.19 -4.35 12.35
CA GLY A 319 6.92 -3.62 12.28
C GLY A 319 5.72 -4.52 12.52
N LEU A 320 5.64 -5.65 11.81
CA LEU A 320 4.57 -6.63 11.96
C LEU A 320 4.53 -7.22 13.39
N LEU A 321 5.69 -7.54 13.96
CA LEU A 321 5.80 -8.07 15.33
C LEU A 321 5.40 -7.03 16.39
N ILE A 322 5.87 -5.78 16.27
CA ILE A 322 5.49 -4.71 17.18
C ILE A 322 3.99 -4.44 17.08
N HIS A 323 3.43 -4.42 15.86
CA HIS A 323 2.00 -4.19 15.67
C HIS A 323 1.15 -5.31 16.28
N SER A 324 1.51 -6.57 16.01
CA SER A 324 0.77 -7.75 16.47
C SER A 324 0.89 -8.04 17.97
N LEU A 325 2.06 -7.80 18.58
CA LEU A 325 2.33 -8.14 19.98
C LEU A 325 2.19 -6.96 20.95
N ILE A 326 2.23 -5.72 20.45
CA ILE A 326 2.19 -4.51 21.30
C ILE A 326 1.00 -3.64 20.92
N VAL A 327 0.91 -3.16 19.66
CA VAL A 327 -0.11 -2.16 19.27
C VAL A 327 -1.52 -2.72 19.35
N LEU A 328 -1.83 -3.82 18.66
CA LEU A 328 -3.17 -4.41 18.68
C LEU A 328 -3.58 -4.91 20.08
N PRO A 329 -2.71 -5.61 20.85
CA PRO A 329 -3.02 -5.97 22.23
C PRO A 329 -3.25 -4.76 23.14
N LEU A 330 -2.51 -3.67 22.96
CA LEU A 330 -2.71 -2.43 23.71
C LEU A 330 -4.07 -1.80 23.40
N VAL A 331 -4.44 -1.72 22.11
CA VAL A 331 -5.77 -1.23 21.70
C VAL A 331 -6.88 -2.09 22.32
N TYR A 332 -6.73 -3.42 22.27
CA TYR A 332 -7.67 -4.35 22.89
C TYR A 332 -7.77 -4.14 24.40
N PHE A 333 -6.65 -4.00 25.10
CA PHE A 333 -6.61 -3.80 26.55
C PHE A 333 -7.21 -2.45 26.96
N VAL A 334 -6.92 -1.36 26.24
CA VAL A 334 -7.43 -0.03 26.54
C VAL A 334 -8.97 0.00 26.46
N VAL A 335 -9.54 -0.67 25.45
CA VAL A 335 -11.00 -0.67 25.24
C VAL A 335 -11.71 -1.69 26.12
N THR A 336 -11.24 -2.94 26.14
CA THR A 336 -11.97 -4.05 26.82
C THR A 336 -11.58 -4.22 28.29
N ARG A 337 -10.44 -3.64 28.70
CA ARG A 337 -9.81 -3.83 30.03
C ARG A 337 -9.58 -5.30 30.40
N LYS A 338 -9.50 -6.19 29.40
CA LYS A 338 -9.20 -7.62 29.55
C LYS A 338 -7.81 -7.95 29.04
N ASN A 339 -7.24 -9.05 29.51
CA ASN A 339 -5.94 -9.52 29.06
C ASN A 339 -6.00 -9.96 27.57
N PRO A 340 -5.31 -9.27 26.65
CA PRO A 340 -5.35 -9.60 25.22
C PRO A 340 -4.64 -10.91 24.89
N TYR A 341 -3.59 -11.29 25.62
CA TYR A 341 -2.80 -12.49 25.31
C TYR A 341 -3.58 -13.79 25.56
N VAL A 342 -4.57 -13.77 26.45
CA VAL A 342 -5.50 -14.90 26.62
C VAL A 342 -6.39 -15.06 25.38
N PHE A 343 -6.87 -13.95 24.83
CA PHE A 343 -7.65 -13.93 23.59
C PHE A 343 -6.81 -14.43 22.40
N MET A 344 -5.55 -13.99 22.31
CA MET A 344 -4.60 -14.46 21.28
C MET A 344 -4.33 -15.96 21.38
N LYS A 345 -4.23 -16.51 22.59
CA LYS A 345 -4.02 -17.95 22.80
C LYS A 345 -5.17 -18.79 22.24
N GLY A 346 -6.41 -18.29 22.31
CA GLY A 346 -7.58 -18.92 21.70
C GLY A 346 -7.59 -18.93 20.17
N LEU A 347 -6.69 -18.17 19.52
CA LEU A 347 -6.59 -18.06 18.06
C LEU A 347 -5.44 -18.89 17.47
N GLY A 348 -4.71 -19.66 18.27
CA GLY A 348 -3.50 -20.37 17.82
C GLY A 348 -3.68 -21.15 16.51
N ASP A 349 -4.76 -21.91 16.39
CA ASP A 349 -5.06 -22.70 15.20
C ASP A 349 -5.31 -21.83 13.95
N ALA A 350 -6.04 -20.72 14.12
CA ALA A 350 -6.31 -19.77 13.04
C ALA A 350 -5.03 -19.05 12.59
N LEU A 351 -4.19 -18.61 13.53
CA LEU A 351 -2.92 -17.94 13.22
C LEU A 351 -1.93 -18.88 12.54
N MET A 352 -1.82 -20.13 12.99
CA MET A 352 -0.98 -21.14 12.32
C MET A 352 -1.49 -21.45 10.91
N THR A 353 -2.80 -21.50 10.72
CA THR A 353 -3.41 -21.69 9.40
C THR A 353 -3.12 -20.49 8.50
N ALA A 354 -3.22 -19.27 9.02
CA ALA A 354 -2.94 -18.03 8.29
C ALA A 354 -1.49 -17.93 7.88
N PHE A 355 -0.58 -18.26 8.79
CA PHE A 355 0.85 -18.37 8.51
C PHE A 355 1.17 -19.46 7.47
N SER A 356 0.38 -20.53 7.39
CA SER A 356 0.66 -21.63 6.45
C SER A 356 0.10 -21.41 5.06
N ILE A 357 -1.04 -20.71 4.94
CA ILE A 357 -1.77 -20.51 3.67
C ILE A 357 -1.48 -19.11 3.07
N ALA A 358 -1.04 -18.15 3.88
CA ALA A 358 -0.82 -16.75 3.50
C ALA A 358 -2.05 -16.06 2.88
N SER A 359 -3.26 -16.45 3.31
CA SER A 359 -4.52 -15.91 2.82
C SER A 359 -5.53 -15.67 3.93
N SER A 360 -5.88 -14.40 4.19
CA SER A 360 -6.87 -14.05 5.20
C SER A 360 -8.26 -14.61 4.85
N ALA A 361 -8.64 -14.56 3.57
CA ALA A 361 -9.92 -15.07 3.09
C ALA A 361 -10.03 -16.60 3.22
N ALA A 362 -8.97 -17.34 2.90
CA ALA A 362 -8.98 -18.81 3.03
C ALA A 362 -9.00 -19.26 4.50
N THR A 363 -8.50 -18.44 5.42
CA THR A 363 -8.50 -18.72 6.87
C THR A 363 -9.76 -18.29 7.58
N LEU A 364 -10.66 -17.58 6.91
CA LEU A 364 -11.86 -17.03 7.53
C LEU A 364 -12.72 -18.08 8.27
N PRO A 365 -12.95 -19.31 7.75
CA PRO A 365 -13.73 -20.32 8.47
C PRO A 365 -13.07 -20.78 9.78
N THR A 366 -11.74 -20.94 9.79
CA THR A 366 -11.02 -21.34 11.00
C THR A 366 -10.96 -20.21 12.02
N THR A 367 -10.83 -18.96 11.56
CA THR A 367 -10.89 -17.77 12.42
C THR A 367 -12.25 -17.61 13.07
N ILE A 368 -13.36 -17.73 12.32
CA ILE A 368 -14.73 -17.68 12.86
C ILE A 368 -14.90 -18.74 13.95
N ARG A 369 -14.50 -19.98 13.67
CA ARG A 369 -14.59 -21.08 14.64
C ARG A 369 -13.80 -20.79 15.93
N CYS A 370 -12.55 -20.35 15.83
CA CYS A 370 -11.73 -20.05 17.01
C CYS A 370 -12.32 -18.90 17.83
N VAL A 371 -12.85 -17.87 17.16
CA VAL A 371 -13.48 -16.72 17.81
C VAL A 371 -14.79 -17.09 18.52
N GLU A 372 -15.64 -17.92 17.90
CA GLU A 372 -16.91 -18.38 18.47
C GLU A 372 -16.69 -19.43 19.59
N GLU A 373 -15.87 -20.46 19.35
CA GLU A 373 -15.70 -21.59 20.28
C GLU A 373 -14.69 -21.30 21.41
N ASN A 374 -13.51 -20.75 21.10
CA ASN A 374 -12.45 -20.58 22.10
C ASN A 374 -12.59 -19.25 22.86
N ASN A 375 -12.95 -18.18 22.16
CA ASN A 375 -13.04 -16.84 22.72
C ASN A 375 -14.46 -16.41 23.11
N ASN A 376 -15.48 -17.24 22.81
CA ASN A 376 -16.89 -17.04 23.17
C ASN A 376 -17.48 -15.71 22.67
N VAL A 377 -17.09 -15.26 21.47
CA VAL A 377 -17.65 -14.06 20.85
C VAL A 377 -19.00 -14.38 20.22
N ASP A 378 -19.99 -13.48 20.39
CA ASP A 378 -21.32 -13.65 19.81
C ASP A 378 -21.29 -13.88 18.27
N PRO A 379 -21.92 -14.95 17.76
CA PRO A 379 -21.95 -15.28 16.33
C PRO A 379 -22.48 -14.17 15.42
N ARG A 380 -23.36 -13.29 15.95
CA ARG A 380 -23.91 -12.16 15.19
C ARG A 380 -22.84 -11.10 14.90
N ILE A 381 -21.80 -11.03 15.74
CA ILE A 381 -20.67 -10.10 15.57
C ILE A 381 -19.56 -10.77 14.78
N SER A 382 -19.13 -11.98 15.14
CA SER A 382 -18.04 -12.70 14.44
C SER A 382 -18.34 -12.86 12.94
N ARG A 383 -19.56 -13.27 12.57
CA ARG A 383 -19.99 -13.50 11.18
C ARG A 383 -20.22 -12.22 10.38
N PHE A 384 -20.24 -11.07 11.05
CA PHE A 384 -20.31 -9.77 10.41
C PHE A 384 -18.92 -9.13 10.30
N VAL A 385 -18.19 -9.07 11.42
CA VAL A 385 -16.91 -8.36 11.55
C VAL A 385 -15.81 -9.07 10.78
N LEU A 386 -15.65 -10.39 10.92
CA LEU A 386 -14.52 -11.11 10.34
C LEU A 386 -14.54 -11.16 8.80
N PRO A 387 -15.67 -11.44 8.12
CA PRO A 387 -15.70 -11.39 6.65
C PRO A 387 -15.46 -9.98 6.11
N LEU A 388 -15.92 -8.96 6.83
CA LEU A 388 -15.67 -7.56 6.51
C LEU A 388 -14.19 -7.16 6.74
N GLY A 389 -13.56 -7.70 7.78
CA GLY A 389 -12.15 -7.45 8.10
C GLY A 389 -11.21 -8.04 7.05
N ALA A 390 -11.50 -9.26 6.59
CA ALA A 390 -10.69 -9.95 5.59
C ALA A 390 -10.57 -9.21 4.24
N THR A 391 -11.38 -8.16 4.01
CA THR A 391 -11.30 -7.27 2.85
C THR A 391 -10.88 -5.85 3.21
N LEU A 392 -11.36 -5.29 4.33
CA LEU A 392 -11.14 -3.88 4.67
C LEU A 392 -9.96 -3.62 5.61
N ASN A 393 -9.61 -4.59 6.46
CA ASN A 393 -8.69 -4.39 7.57
C ASN A 393 -7.41 -5.18 7.37
N MET A 394 -6.51 -4.61 6.58
CA MET A 394 -5.21 -5.22 6.27
C MET A 394 -4.06 -4.43 6.89
N ASP A 395 -3.97 -4.44 8.23
CA ASP A 395 -2.95 -3.72 8.99
C ASP A 395 -1.51 -4.06 8.56
N GLY A 396 -1.23 -5.33 8.30
CA GLY A 396 0.08 -5.79 7.86
C GLY A 396 0.47 -5.23 6.49
N LEU A 397 -0.49 -5.07 5.57
CA LEU A 397 -0.24 -4.43 4.28
C LEU A 397 0.04 -2.94 4.47
N ALA A 398 -0.68 -2.25 5.37
CA ALA A 398 -0.46 -0.82 5.61
C ALA A 398 0.97 -0.54 6.12
N ILE A 399 1.50 -1.39 7.01
CA ILE A 399 2.90 -1.31 7.46
C ILE A 399 3.85 -1.53 6.26
N ASP A 400 3.73 -2.67 5.60
CA ASP A 400 4.62 -3.07 4.50
C ASP A 400 4.63 -2.04 3.37
N ARG A 401 3.47 -1.50 2.96
CA ARG A 401 3.39 -0.48 1.90
C ARG A 401 4.17 0.78 2.23
N VAL A 402 4.09 1.25 3.47
CA VAL A 402 4.85 2.43 3.91
C VAL A 402 6.34 2.10 3.96
N VAL A 403 6.69 0.92 4.48
CA VAL A 403 8.08 0.47 4.61
C VAL A 403 8.73 0.36 3.23
N VAL A 404 8.08 -0.33 2.29
CA VAL A 404 8.53 -0.53 0.91
C VAL A 404 8.71 0.80 0.18
N ALA A 405 7.73 1.71 0.24
CA ALA A 405 7.81 2.98 -0.48
C ALA A 405 8.98 3.85 0.00
N LEU A 406 9.18 3.94 1.31
CA LEU A 406 10.29 4.69 1.88
C LEU A 406 11.64 4.00 1.66
N PHE A 407 11.68 2.66 1.68
CA PHE A 407 12.87 1.89 1.35
C PHE A 407 13.31 2.13 -0.11
N VAL A 408 12.39 2.07 -1.07
CA VAL A 408 12.69 2.35 -2.49
C VAL A 408 13.17 3.79 -2.68
N ALA A 409 12.58 4.75 -1.97
CA ALA A 409 13.05 6.14 -1.99
C ALA A 409 14.48 6.26 -1.45
N GLN A 410 14.79 5.62 -0.33
CA GLN A 410 16.14 5.59 0.26
C GLN A 410 17.16 4.86 -0.62
N LEU A 411 16.76 3.78 -1.29
CA LEU A 411 17.63 3.04 -2.21
C LEU A 411 18.08 3.85 -3.43
N ASN A 412 17.28 4.82 -3.85
CA ASN A 412 17.55 5.68 -5.00
C ASN A 412 18.00 7.09 -4.59
N ASP A 413 18.31 7.31 -3.31
CA ASP A 413 18.67 8.62 -2.75
C ASP A 413 17.64 9.73 -3.06
N ILE A 414 16.37 9.34 -3.22
CA ILE A 414 15.26 10.26 -3.47
C ILE A 414 14.75 10.78 -2.12
N SER A 415 15.07 12.04 -1.81
CA SER A 415 14.50 12.70 -0.64
C SER A 415 13.01 12.97 -0.85
N LEU A 416 12.15 12.30 -0.06
CA LEU A 416 10.71 12.57 -0.08
C LEU A 416 10.38 13.79 0.79
N SER A 417 9.64 14.74 0.21
CA SER A 417 9.08 15.85 0.98
C SER A 417 8.07 15.33 2.02
N PRO A 418 7.84 16.04 3.14
CA PRO A 418 6.84 15.65 4.12
C PRO A 418 5.45 15.46 3.53
N GLY A 419 5.08 16.25 2.50
CA GLY A 419 3.83 16.09 1.77
C GLY A 419 3.74 14.74 1.05
N ARG A 420 4.81 14.30 0.38
CA ARG A 420 4.84 12.97 -0.26
C ARG A 420 4.79 11.83 0.75
N ILE A 421 5.38 12.00 1.94
CA ILE A 421 5.29 10.99 3.01
C ILE A 421 3.83 10.81 3.47
N VAL A 422 3.10 11.92 3.67
CA VAL A 422 1.66 11.86 4.00
C VAL A 422 0.87 11.17 2.88
N VAL A 423 1.19 11.44 1.62
CA VAL A 423 0.61 10.72 0.47
C VAL A 423 0.85 9.21 0.59
N VAL A 424 2.09 8.78 0.84
CA VAL A 424 2.42 7.35 1.01
C VAL A 424 1.54 6.71 2.08
N CYS A 425 1.42 7.34 3.26
CA CYS A 425 0.61 6.81 4.35
C CYS A 425 -0.89 6.71 3.98
N LEU A 426 -1.46 7.76 3.39
CA LEU A 426 -2.87 7.76 2.98
C LEU A 426 -3.16 6.71 1.91
N LEU A 427 -2.25 6.56 0.95
CA LEU A 427 -2.35 5.55 -0.10
C LEU A 427 -2.21 4.14 0.46
N ALA A 428 -1.25 3.90 1.34
CA ALA A 428 -1.08 2.61 2.01
C ALA A 428 -2.37 2.18 2.71
N ILE A 429 -3.03 3.10 3.42
CA ILE A 429 -4.31 2.85 4.09
C ILE A 429 -5.42 2.57 3.06
N ALA A 430 -5.58 3.42 2.05
CA ALA A 430 -6.64 3.26 1.05
C ALA A 430 -6.50 1.95 0.27
N VAL A 431 -5.28 1.61 -0.13
CA VAL A 431 -4.95 0.38 -0.85
C VAL A 431 -5.21 -0.86 0.01
N SER A 432 -4.98 -0.75 1.32
CA SER A 432 -5.27 -1.83 2.27
C SER A 432 -6.76 -2.15 2.40
N ILE A 433 -7.65 -1.15 2.20
CA ILE A 433 -9.12 -1.31 2.26
C ILE A 433 -9.70 -1.99 1.01
N GLY A 434 -8.96 -1.98 -0.11
CA GLY A 434 -9.41 -2.53 -1.40
C GLY A 434 -8.74 -3.85 -1.79
N THR A 435 -7.88 -4.41 -0.95
CA THR A 435 -7.12 -5.61 -1.30
C THR A 435 -7.94 -6.87 -0.96
N ALA A 436 -8.09 -7.79 -1.92
CA ALA A 436 -8.65 -9.10 -1.63
C ALA A 436 -7.60 -9.96 -0.92
N GLY A 437 -7.98 -10.68 0.15
CA GLY A 437 -7.08 -11.51 0.96
C GLY A 437 -6.59 -12.79 0.28
N ILE A 438 -6.15 -12.71 -0.98
CA ILE A 438 -5.68 -13.81 -1.82
C ILE A 438 -4.13 -13.79 -1.88
N PRO A 439 -3.44 -14.91 -1.64
CA PRO A 439 -1.99 -14.97 -1.49
C PRO A 439 -1.27 -14.65 -2.80
N GLY A 440 -0.20 -13.84 -2.75
CA GLY A 440 0.70 -13.57 -3.87
C GLY A 440 0.11 -12.75 -5.03
N VAL A 441 -1.21 -12.67 -5.19
CA VAL A 441 -1.90 -12.02 -6.32
C VAL A 441 -2.02 -10.51 -6.15
N GLY A 442 -2.34 -10.04 -4.94
CA GLY A 442 -2.58 -8.61 -4.66
C GLY A 442 -1.33 -7.84 -4.24
N SER A 443 -0.42 -8.47 -3.49
CA SER A 443 0.72 -7.80 -2.85
C SER A 443 1.60 -7.00 -3.85
N PRO A 444 1.98 -7.54 -5.03
CA PRO A 444 2.78 -6.80 -6.01
C PRO A 444 2.05 -5.61 -6.66
N VAL A 445 0.78 -5.79 -7.04
CA VAL A 445 -0.04 -4.75 -7.70
C VAL A 445 -0.15 -3.54 -6.77
N MET A 446 -0.42 -3.79 -5.50
CA MET A 446 -0.63 -2.76 -4.49
C MET A 446 0.67 -2.02 -4.12
N ILE A 447 1.85 -2.64 -4.25
CA ILE A 447 3.14 -1.92 -4.14
C ILE A 447 3.29 -0.93 -5.29
N ILE A 448 3.02 -1.38 -6.52
CA ILE A 448 3.13 -0.54 -7.72
C ILE A 448 2.24 0.71 -7.59
N ILE A 449 1.02 0.54 -7.06
CA ILE A 449 0.09 1.64 -6.80
C ILE A 449 0.71 2.73 -5.93
N VAL A 450 1.29 2.34 -4.80
CA VAL A 450 1.87 3.29 -3.86
C VAL A 450 3.10 3.96 -4.48
N LEU A 451 3.98 3.20 -5.13
CA LEU A 451 5.19 3.74 -5.76
C LEU A 451 4.89 4.70 -6.93
N GLU A 452 3.96 4.33 -7.81
CA GLU A 452 3.58 5.15 -8.96
C GLU A 452 2.96 6.48 -8.52
N ALA A 453 2.12 6.45 -7.49
CA ALA A 453 1.47 7.65 -6.98
C ALA A 453 2.47 8.68 -6.40
N VAL A 454 3.61 8.23 -5.87
CA VAL A 454 4.71 9.13 -5.46
C VAL A 454 5.82 9.27 -6.50
N ASN A 455 5.64 8.70 -7.69
CA ASN A 455 6.58 8.70 -8.81
C ASN A 455 7.95 8.11 -8.46
N LEU A 456 7.97 7.01 -7.70
CA LEU A 456 9.18 6.26 -7.42
C LEU A 456 9.45 5.22 -8.53
N PRO A 457 10.73 4.91 -8.80
CA PRO A 457 11.10 3.95 -9.84
C PRO A 457 10.61 2.54 -9.48
N LEU A 458 10.00 1.86 -10.44
CA LEU A 458 9.48 0.50 -10.26
C LEU A 458 10.53 -0.59 -10.51
N ARG A 459 11.72 -0.21 -10.97
CA ARG A 459 12.79 -1.16 -11.30
C ARG A 459 13.30 -1.91 -10.06
N ASP A 460 13.28 -1.27 -8.90
CA ASP A 460 13.74 -1.87 -7.64
C ASP A 460 12.71 -2.80 -6.97
N VAL A 461 11.45 -2.80 -7.48
CA VAL A 461 10.42 -3.75 -7.04
C VAL A 461 10.88 -5.19 -7.28
N GLY A 462 11.69 -5.44 -8.31
CA GLY A 462 12.19 -6.78 -8.64
C GLY A 462 12.86 -7.51 -7.46
N ILE A 463 13.72 -6.82 -6.68
CA ILE A 463 14.40 -7.44 -5.54
C ILE A 463 13.43 -7.63 -4.37
N ILE A 464 12.51 -6.69 -4.16
CA ILE A 464 11.49 -6.78 -3.09
C ILE A 464 10.57 -7.97 -3.35
N LEU A 465 10.17 -8.22 -4.60
CA LEU A 465 9.36 -9.38 -4.98
C LEU A 465 10.03 -10.73 -4.69
N ALA A 466 11.36 -10.78 -4.62
CA ALA A 466 12.07 -12.02 -4.27
C ALA A 466 11.89 -12.42 -2.81
N VAL A 467 11.62 -11.46 -1.91
CA VAL A 467 11.43 -11.71 -0.47
C VAL A 467 9.96 -11.62 -0.04
N ILE A 468 9.10 -11.01 -0.87
CA ILE A 468 7.70 -10.74 -0.51
C ILE A 468 6.89 -12.01 -0.23
N TRP A 469 7.22 -13.12 -0.91
CA TRP A 469 6.53 -14.40 -0.68
C TRP A 469 6.68 -14.85 0.78
N LEU A 470 7.78 -14.51 1.45
CA LEU A 470 8.00 -14.85 2.85
C LEU A 470 7.25 -13.88 3.77
N LEU A 471 7.35 -12.58 3.50
CA LEU A 471 6.68 -11.53 4.27
C LEU A 471 5.15 -11.66 4.25
N ASP A 472 4.57 -12.09 3.11
CA ASP A 472 3.13 -12.31 2.95
C ASP A 472 2.53 -13.25 4.02
N HIS A 473 3.29 -14.24 4.52
CA HIS A 473 2.83 -15.14 5.59
C HIS A 473 2.65 -14.39 6.91
N PHE A 474 3.58 -13.51 7.26
CA PHE A 474 3.51 -12.69 8.46
C PHE A 474 2.43 -11.62 8.33
N ILE A 475 2.37 -10.93 7.20
CA ILE A 475 1.35 -9.94 6.88
C ILE A 475 -0.06 -10.54 7.07
N THR A 476 -0.30 -11.70 6.48
CA THR A 476 -1.58 -12.40 6.62
C THR A 476 -1.91 -12.72 8.08
N THR A 477 -0.91 -13.20 8.82
CA THR A 477 -1.09 -13.55 10.24
C THR A 477 -1.49 -12.33 11.07
N VAL A 478 -0.87 -11.17 10.82
CA VAL A 478 -1.22 -9.91 11.49
C VAL A 478 -2.62 -9.44 11.10
N ASN A 479 -2.99 -9.53 9.83
CA ASN A 479 -4.34 -9.14 9.37
C ASN A 479 -5.43 -9.98 10.07
N VAL A 480 -5.28 -11.31 10.06
CA VAL A 480 -6.23 -12.22 10.71
C VAL A 480 -6.31 -11.96 12.22
N LEU A 481 -5.18 -11.65 12.85
CA LEU A 481 -5.14 -11.28 14.25
C LEU A 481 -5.89 -9.95 14.53
N GLY A 482 -5.68 -8.94 13.69
CA GLY A 482 -6.35 -7.64 13.78
C GLY A 482 -7.87 -7.77 13.67
N ASP A 483 -8.35 -8.59 12.73
CA ASP A 483 -9.79 -8.88 12.54
C ASP A 483 -10.39 -9.60 13.75
N ALA A 484 -9.69 -10.62 14.23
CA ALA A 484 -10.12 -11.40 15.39
C ALA A 484 -10.20 -10.53 16.65
N MET A 485 -9.18 -9.73 16.94
CA MET A 485 -9.23 -8.79 18.08
C MET A 485 -10.31 -7.72 17.89
N GLY A 486 -10.53 -7.26 16.66
CA GLY A 486 -11.62 -6.35 16.31
C GLY A 486 -12.99 -6.92 16.69
N SER A 487 -13.24 -8.21 16.41
CA SER A 487 -14.50 -8.86 16.79
C SER A 487 -14.76 -8.82 18.30
N GLY A 488 -13.73 -9.08 19.13
CA GLY A 488 -13.84 -9.02 20.59
C GLY A 488 -14.01 -7.58 21.13
N ILE A 489 -13.39 -6.58 20.49
CA ILE A 489 -13.57 -5.16 20.83
C ILE A 489 -14.99 -4.71 20.50
N VAL A 490 -15.47 -5.01 19.29
CA VAL A 490 -16.81 -4.65 18.84
C VAL A 490 -17.88 -5.33 19.69
N GLU A 491 -17.64 -6.58 20.10
CA GLU A 491 -18.49 -7.27 21.07
C GLU A 491 -18.56 -6.53 22.40
N HIS A 492 -17.41 -6.18 22.99
CA HIS A 492 -17.38 -5.45 24.26
C HIS A 492 -18.16 -4.14 24.19
N LEU A 493 -17.98 -3.38 23.10
CA LEU A 493 -18.66 -2.11 22.88
C LEU A 493 -20.16 -2.26 22.58
N SER A 494 -20.60 -3.43 22.09
CA SER A 494 -21.97 -3.67 21.63
C SER A 494 -22.82 -4.52 22.56
N ARG A 495 -22.34 -4.77 23.79
CA ARG A 495 -23.05 -5.56 24.81
C ARG A 495 -24.50 -5.12 25.04
N ASP A 496 -24.74 -3.81 25.09
CA ASP A 496 -26.08 -3.28 25.33
C ASP A 496 -26.99 -3.53 24.12
N ASP A 497 -26.47 -3.38 22.91
CA ASP A 497 -27.22 -3.64 21.67
C ASP A 497 -27.55 -5.13 21.50
N LEU A 498 -26.73 -6.04 22.04
CA LEU A 498 -26.97 -7.49 22.04
C LEU A 498 -28.07 -7.91 23.03
N LYS A 499 -28.17 -7.23 24.18
CA LYS A 499 -29.19 -7.48 25.22
C LYS A 499 -30.59 -7.04 24.79
N PHE A 500 -30.70 -5.90 24.10
CA PHE A 500 -32.00 -5.39 23.64
C PHE A 500 -32.68 -6.32 22.61
N LYS A 501 -31.91 -6.98 21.74
CA LYS A 501 -32.48 -7.93 20.76
C LYS A 501 -32.97 -9.25 21.38
N THR A 502 -32.38 -9.68 22.49
CA THR A 502 -32.81 -10.93 23.17
C THR A 502 -34.10 -10.72 23.96
N GLY A 503 -34.33 -9.51 24.51
CA GLY A 503 -35.56 -9.17 25.22
C GLY A 503 -36.81 -9.05 24.32
N ASP A 504 -36.65 -8.62 23.07
CA ASP A 504 -37.76 -8.58 22.10
C ASP A 504 -38.17 -9.99 21.62
N ASP A 505 -37.20 -10.91 21.46
CA ASP A 505 -37.49 -12.31 21.13
C ASP A 505 -38.18 -13.06 22.29
N GLU A 506 -37.83 -12.77 23.56
CA GLU A 506 -38.55 -13.31 24.73
C GLU A 506 -39.96 -12.69 24.90
N ALA A 507 -40.15 -11.42 24.57
CA ALA A 507 -41.45 -10.74 24.65
C ALA A 507 -42.45 -11.19 23.56
N ILE A 508 -41.96 -11.80 22.48
CA ILE A 508 -42.80 -12.39 21.41
C ILE A 508 -43.26 -13.81 21.79
N VAL A 509 -42.48 -14.54 22.59
CA VAL A 509 -42.86 -15.90 23.05
C VAL A 509 -43.91 -15.86 24.18
N SER A 510 -44.04 -14.75 24.91
CA SER A 510 -44.94 -14.65 26.07
C SER A 510 -46.35 -14.12 25.76
N LYS A 511 -46.71 -13.83 24.50
CA LYS A 511 -48.06 -13.38 24.13
C LYS A 511 -48.82 -14.51 23.42
N PRO A 512 -49.96 -15.00 23.98
CA PRO A 512 -50.79 -15.96 23.26
C PRO A 512 -51.31 -15.32 21.96
N PRO A 513 -51.47 -16.10 20.89
CA PRO A 513 -51.85 -15.56 19.59
C PRO A 513 -53.22 -14.89 19.69
N ARG A 514 -53.27 -13.59 19.33
CA ARG A 514 -54.54 -12.89 19.11
C ARG A 514 -55.25 -13.59 17.95
N LYS A 515 -56.41 -14.17 18.22
CA LYS A 515 -57.39 -14.54 17.19
C LYS A 515 -57.66 -13.31 16.33
N ARG A 516 -57.27 -13.37 15.06
CA ARG A 516 -57.86 -12.55 14.01
C ARG A 516 -58.55 -13.53 13.07
N ASP A 517 -59.86 -13.55 13.21
CA ASP A 517 -60.77 -13.93 12.15
C ASP A 517 -60.51 -12.99 10.94
N ASP A 518 -60.72 -13.55 9.74
CA ASP A 518 -60.86 -12.93 8.42
C ASP A 518 -59.86 -13.44 7.35
N VAL A 519 -60.29 -14.56 6.77
CA VAL A 519 -60.37 -14.89 5.34
C VAL A 519 -59.83 -13.81 4.36
N VAL A 520 -58.92 -14.20 3.46
CA VAL A 520 -59.10 -14.21 1.98
C VAL A 520 -57.75 -14.49 1.28
N ARG A 521 -57.85 -15.38 0.28
CA ARG A 521 -56.86 -15.87 -0.68
C ARG A 521 -56.01 -14.79 -1.36
N LEU A 522 -54.75 -15.13 -1.69
CA LEU A 522 -54.17 -14.89 -3.01
C LEU A 522 -52.97 -15.83 -3.27
N SER A 523 -53.26 -16.84 -4.07
CA SER A 523 -52.35 -17.61 -4.92
C SER A 523 -51.71 -16.72 -6.00
N TYR A 524 -50.71 -17.28 -6.73
CA TYR A 524 -49.91 -16.74 -7.86
C TYR A 524 -48.51 -16.22 -7.43
N PHE A 525 -47.36 -16.69 -7.94
CA PHE A 525 -46.98 -17.39 -9.17
C PHE A 525 -45.79 -18.35 -8.94
N SER A 526 -45.87 -19.58 -9.48
CA SER A 526 -44.74 -20.33 -10.02
C SER A 526 -44.66 -20.08 -11.53
N ASN A 527 -43.45 -20.21 -12.09
CA ASN A 527 -43.10 -20.24 -13.52
C ASN A 527 -43.04 -18.87 -14.23
N VAL A 528 -41.83 -18.35 -14.44
CA VAL A 528 -41.05 -18.39 -15.71
C VAL A 528 -39.58 -18.29 -15.35
#